data_AF-A0A9D5ZB21-F1
#
_entry.id   AF-A0A9D5ZB21-F1
#
_cell.length_a   1.000
_cell.length_b   1.000
_cell.length_c   1.000
_cell.angle_alpha   90.00
_cell.angle_beta   90.00
_cell.angle_gamma   90.00
#
_symmetry.space_group_name_H-M   'P 1'
#
loop_
_entity.id
_entity.type
_entity.pdbx_description
1 polymer ?
#
loop_
_entity_poly.entity_id
_entity_poly.type
_entity_poly.pdbx_seq_one_letter_code
_entity_poly.pdbx_strand_id
1 'polypeptide(L)'
;MQNLIVPIHLEISNGRPTARSTDVAEHFEKRHDNVLRNIRGLEIPDEWRLLNFEETYIQVKTPNGGTRMDPAIDMTRDGFTVLVMGWTGAKAMQFKIAYLEAFNRMEAELQTRAGTLPTHRHIKLLERLAELEAFRAETLAQRLENRPHRSPRPLTPEERTRMTAMHQQGFSLYRIARETGRHTKTVARAIR
;
A
#
# COMPACT_ATOMS: atom_id res chain seq x y z
N MET A 1 -30.50 -18.97 7.52
CA MET A 1 -29.93 -20.02 8.39
C MET A 1 -28.55 -19.55 8.79
N GLN A 2 -28.31 -19.34 10.08
CA GLN A 2 -26.98 -18.96 10.56
C GLN A 2 -26.05 -20.16 10.33
N ASN A 3 -25.04 -20.04 9.48
CA ASN A 3 -24.00 -21.04 9.35
C ASN A 3 -23.31 -21.13 10.73
N LEU A 4 -23.63 -22.18 11.49
CA LEU A 4 -22.89 -22.56 12.67
C LEU A 4 -21.48 -22.92 12.21
N ILE A 5 -20.55 -21.99 12.40
CA ILE A 5 -19.13 -22.26 12.22
C ILE A 5 -18.76 -23.22 13.35
N VAL A 6 -18.58 -24.49 13.03
CA VAL A 6 -18.10 -25.48 14.00
C VAL A 6 -16.73 -25.01 14.48
N PRO A 7 -16.52 -24.74 15.78
CA PRO A 7 -15.22 -24.30 16.27
C PRO A 7 -14.19 -25.41 16.05
N ILE A 8 -12.99 -25.05 15.60
CA ILE A 8 -11.88 -26.01 15.54
C ILE A 8 -11.48 -26.32 16.97
N HIS A 9 -11.60 -27.59 17.36
CA HIS A 9 -11.14 -28.06 18.66
C HIS A 9 -9.61 -28.05 18.70
N LEU A 10 -9.05 -27.53 19.79
CA LEU A 10 -7.61 -27.46 20.01
C LEU A 10 -7.24 -28.37 21.17
N GLU A 11 -6.29 -29.26 20.93
CA GLU A 11 -5.68 -30.11 21.95
C GLU A 11 -4.24 -29.66 22.21
N ILE A 12 -3.71 -29.94 23.40
CA ILE A 12 -2.29 -29.68 23.69
C ILE A 12 -1.52 -30.97 23.42
N SER A 13 -0.73 -30.99 22.35
CA SER A 13 0.26 -32.04 22.09
C SER A 13 1.67 -31.47 22.28
N ASN A 14 2.53 -32.17 23.04
CA ASN A 14 3.93 -31.78 23.25
C ASN A 14 4.12 -30.31 23.71
N GLY A 15 3.21 -29.82 24.56
CA GLY A 15 3.23 -28.45 25.08
C GLY A 15 2.80 -27.36 24.08
N ARG A 16 2.27 -27.75 22.92
CA ARG A 16 1.81 -26.84 21.86
C ARG A 16 0.33 -27.09 21.54
N PRO A 17 -0.46 -26.03 21.30
CA PRO A 17 -1.81 -26.18 20.76
C PRO A 17 -1.76 -26.76 19.35
N THR A 18 -2.50 -27.84 19.13
CA THR A 18 -2.65 -28.55 17.87
C THR A 18 -4.12 -28.69 17.50
N ALA A 19 -4.42 -28.61 16.21
CA ALA A 19 -5.73 -28.90 15.65
C ALA A 19 -5.71 -30.26 14.96
N ARG A 20 -6.76 -31.06 15.12
CA ARG A 20 -6.84 -32.36 14.43
C ARG A 20 -7.39 -32.20 13.02
N SER A 21 -6.85 -32.98 12.09
CA SER A 21 -7.29 -33.01 10.68
C SER A 21 -8.79 -33.29 10.48
N THR A 22 -9.44 -33.99 11.42
CA THR A 22 -10.89 -34.26 11.41
C THR A 22 -11.69 -33.00 11.69
N ASP A 23 -11.29 -32.22 12.69
CA ASP A 23 -11.96 -31.00 13.10
C ASP A 23 -11.77 -29.91 12.05
N VAL A 24 -10.58 -29.87 11.44
CA VAL A 24 -10.30 -29.03 10.27
C VAL A 24 -11.18 -29.44 9.09
N ALA A 25 -11.34 -30.74 8.82
CA ALA A 25 -12.20 -31.21 7.74
C ALA A 25 -13.67 -30.78 7.96
N GLU A 26 -14.17 -30.96 9.18
CA GLU A 26 -15.53 -30.54 9.56
C GLU A 26 -15.72 -29.02 9.43
N HIS A 27 -14.83 -28.22 10.00
CA HIS A 27 -14.90 -26.76 9.97
C HIS A 27 -14.98 -26.22 8.53
N PHE A 28 -14.11 -26.72 7.65
CA PHE A 28 -14.02 -26.26 6.26
C PHE A 28 -14.97 -27.00 5.31
N GLU A 29 -15.84 -27.86 5.82
CA GLU A 29 -16.79 -28.67 5.04
C GLU A 29 -16.09 -29.46 3.92
N LYS A 30 -14.92 -30.02 4.25
CA LYS A 30 -14.13 -30.87 3.35
C LYS A 30 -14.19 -32.30 3.84
N ARG A 31 -14.13 -33.25 2.91
CA ARG A 31 -13.92 -34.65 3.29
C ARG A 31 -12.54 -34.81 3.92
N HIS A 32 -12.45 -35.59 5.00
CA HIS A 32 -11.21 -35.80 5.75
C HIS A 32 -10.10 -36.43 4.90
N ASP A 33 -10.43 -37.37 4.02
CA ASP A 33 -9.48 -37.96 3.07
C ASP A 33 -8.83 -36.94 2.13
N ASN A 34 -9.59 -35.94 1.66
CA ASN A 34 -9.06 -34.83 0.89
C ASN A 34 -8.13 -33.93 1.72
N VAL A 35 -8.43 -33.73 3.00
CA VAL A 35 -7.54 -32.98 3.91
C VAL A 35 -6.22 -33.72 4.09
N LEU A 36 -6.25 -35.02 4.38
CA LEU A 36 -5.05 -35.85 4.49
C LEU A 36 -4.24 -35.84 3.18
N ARG A 37 -4.91 -35.93 2.03
CA ARG A 37 -4.27 -35.84 0.71
C ARG A 37 -3.59 -34.49 0.51
N ASN A 38 -4.26 -33.39 0.87
CA ASN A 38 -3.71 -32.04 0.75
C ASN A 38 -2.47 -31.88 1.63
N ILE A 39 -2.51 -32.36 2.88
CA ILE A 39 -1.35 -32.34 3.79
C ILE A 39 -0.18 -33.14 3.21
N ARG A 40 -0.43 -34.35 2.71
CA ARG A 40 0.59 -35.19 2.08
C ARG A 40 1.18 -34.53 0.83
N GLY A 41 0.36 -33.86 0.03
CA GLY A 41 0.77 -33.15 -1.18
C GLY A 41 1.45 -31.79 -0.98
N LEU A 42 1.67 -31.31 0.25
CA LEU A 42 2.40 -30.07 0.49
C LEU A 42 3.89 -30.22 0.09
N GLU A 43 4.35 -29.35 -0.81
CA GLU A 43 5.77 -29.24 -1.18
C GLU A 43 6.52 -28.40 -0.13
N ILE A 44 6.88 -29.04 0.98
CA ILE A 44 7.54 -28.41 2.14
C ILE A 44 8.72 -29.28 2.60
N PRO A 45 9.78 -28.70 3.18
CA PRO A 45 10.90 -29.49 3.72
C PRO A 45 10.44 -30.51 4.77
N ASP A 46 11.02 -31.71 4.74
CA ASP A 46 10.62 -32.81 5.62
C ASP A 46 10.80 -32.47 7.11
N GLU A 47 11.89 -31.80 7.47
CA GLU A 47 12.12 -31.33 8.85
C GLU A 47 11.00 -30.39 9.31
N TRP A 48 10.54 -29.50 8.43
CA TRP A 48 9.44 -28.58 8.75
C TRP A 48 8.10 -29.34 8.85
N ARG A 49 7.88 -30.34 7.98
CA ARG A 49 6.69 -31.18 8.02
C ARG A 49 6.59 -31.91 9.35
N LEU A 50 7.65 -32.58 9.80
CA LEU A 50 7.69 -33.34 11.05
C LEU A 50 7.42 -32.48 12.29
N LEU A 51 7.80 -31.19 12.25
CA LEU A 51 7.54 -30.25 13.34
C LEU A 51 6.11 -29.71 13.40
N ASN A 52 5.36 -29.81 12.29
CA ASN A 52 4.07 -29.14 12.13
C ASN A 52 2.90 -30.11 11.84
N PHE A 53 3.18 -31.36 11.49
CA PHE A 53 2.21 -32.40 11.20
C PHE A 53 2.64 -33.72 11.87
N GLU A 54 1.95 -34.08 12.94
CA GLU A 54 2.15 -35.32 13.70
C GLU A 54 1.10 -36.35 13.30
N GLU A 55 1.52 -37.54 12.88
CA GLU A 55 0.60 -38.62 12.56
C GLU A 55 -0.05 -39.17 13.83
N THR A 56 -1.37 -39.34 13.79
CA THR A 56 -2.17 -39.86 14.90
C THR A 56 -3.29 -40.75 14.35
N TYR A 57 -4.10 -41.32 15.24
CA TYR A 57 -5.20 -42.19 14.88
C TYR A 57 -6.45 -41.86 15.68
N ILE A 58 -7.60 -41.90 15.02
CA ILE A 58 -8.90 -41.71 15.65
C ILE A 58 -9.71 -42.99 15.63
N GLN A 59 -10.44 -43.24 16.70
CA GLN A 59 -11.36 -44.36 16.74
C GLN A 59 -12.69 -43.98 16.06
N VAL A 60 -13.04 -44.72 15.01
CA VAL A 60 -14.28 -44.54 14.25
C VAL A 60 -15.16 -45.76 14.44
N LYS A 61 -16.46 -45.53 14.69
CA LYS A 61 -17.45 -46.61 14.75
C LYS A 61 -17.74 -47.10 13.34
N THR A 62 -17.65 -48.41 13.16
CA THR A 62 -18.01 -49.08 11.91
C THR A 62 -19.52 -49.33 11.86
N PRO A 63 -20.11 -49.45 10.66
CA PRO A 63 -21.53 -49.78 10.51
C PRO A 63 -21.94 -51.08 11.19
N ASN A 64 -21.00 -52.01 11.37
CA ASN A 64 -21.23 -53.32 11.98
C ASN A 64 -21.12 -53.30 13.51
N GLY A 65 -21.04 -52.12 14.13
CA GLY A 65 -20.95 -51.95 15.60
C GLY A 65 -19.54 -52.12 16.18
N GLY A 66 -18.54 -52.52 15.38
CA GLY A 66 -17.13 -52.54 15.78
C GLY A 66 -16.50 -51.15 15.72
N THR A 67 -15.27 -51.02 16.22
CA THR A 67 -14.45 -49.80 16.11
C THR A 67 -13.23 -50.05 15.23
N ARG A 68 -12.82 -49.05 14.45
CA ARG A 68 -11.57 -49.08 13.67
C ARG A 68 -10.76 -47.82 13.96
N MET A 69 -9.45 -47.92 13.76
CA MET A 69 -8.55 -46.77 13.87
C MET A 69 -8.32 -46.18 12.48
N ASP A 70 -8.77 -44.95 12.25
CA ASP A 70 -8.53 -44.22 11.01
C ASP A 70 -7.37 -43.25 11.19
N PRO A 71 -6.49 -43.10 10.17
CA PRO A 71 -5.36 -42.19 10.25
C PRO A 71 -5.84 -40.74 10.33
N ALA A 72 -5.22 -39.96 11.21
CA ALA A 72 -5.42 -38.53 11.34
C ALA A 72 -4.06 -37.84 11.50
N ILE A 73 -4.06 -36.51 11.42
CA ILE A 73 -2.88 -35.68 11.63
C ILE A 73 -3.25 -34.60 12.63
N ASP A 74 -2.44 -34.46 13.68
CA ASP A 74 -2.47 -33.32 14.59
C ASP A 74 -1.49 -32.28 14.04
N MET A 75 -1.96 -31.05 13.84
CA MET A 75 -1.18 -30.00 13.21
C MET A 75 -1.06 -28.76 14.10
N THR A 76 0.12 -28.16 14.10
CA THR A 76 0.36 -26.90 14.81
C THR A 76 -0.41 -25.76 14.13
N ARG A 77 -0.46 -24.60 14.79
CA ARG A 77 -0.96 -23.35 14.17
C ARG A 77 -0.30 -23.08 12.82
N ASP A 78 1.01 -23.29 12.71
CA ASP A 78 1.77 -22.93 11.51
C ASP A 78 1.50 -23.94 10.38
N GLY A 79 1.46 -25.25 10.69
CA GLY A 79 1.04 -26.30 9.75
C GLY A 79 -0.38 -26.09 9.23
N PHE A 80 -1.32 -25.80 10.14
CA PHE A 80 -2.69 -25.43 9.80
C PHE A 80 -2.76 -24.20 8.89
N THR A 81 -1.99 -23.15 9.20
CA THR A 81 -1.98 -21.91 8.41
C THR A 81 -1.53 -22.19 6.97
N VAL A 82 -0.42 -22.92 6.78
CA VAL A 82 0.09 -23.28 5.45
C VAL A 82 -0.97 -24.06 4.65
N LEU A 83 -1.62 -25.03 5.29
CA LEU A 83 -2.67 -25.83 4.66
C LEU A 83 -3.83 -24.95 4.17
N VAL A 84 -4.36 -24.06 5.01
CA VAL A 84 -5.51 -23.21 4.66
C VAL A 84 -5.13 -22.14 3.64
N MET A 85 -3.87 -21.67 3.63
CA MET A 85 -3.39 -20.71 2.63
C MET A 85 -3.52 -21.27 1.19
N GLY A 86 -3.33 -22.58 1.01
CA GLY A 86 -3.53 -23.27 -0.28
C GLY A 86 -4.99 -23.51 -0.66
N TRP A 87 -5.96 -23.27 0.23
CA TRP A 87 -7.37 -23.56 -0.03
C TRP A 87 -8.13 -22.39 -0.66
N THR A 88 -9.13 -22.73 -1.46
CA THR A 88 -10.12 -21.80 -2.03
C THR A 88 -11.47 -21.97 -1.35
N GLY A 89 -12.37 -20.99 -1.53
CA GLY A 89 -13.74 -20.99 -0.98
C GLY A 89 -13.98 -19.93 0.09
N ALA A 90 -15.26 -19.66 0.41
CA ALA A 90 -15.67 -18.56 1.28
C ALA A 90 -15.11 -18.67 2.71
N LYS A 91 -15.17 -19.86 3.33
CA LYS A 91 -14.62 -20.08 4.68
C LYS A 91 -13.10 -19.92 4.73
N ALA A 92 -12.39 -20.48 3.74
CA ALA A 92 -10.94 -20.30 3.62
C ALA A 92 -10.58 -18.82 3.43
N MET A 93 -11.35 -18.07 2.63
CA MET A 93 -11.14 -16.64 2.45
C MET A 93 -11.39 -15.84 3.73
N GLN A 94 -12.47 -16.14 4.46
CA GLN A 94 -12.76 -15.51 5.75
C GLN A 94 -11.62 -15.73 6.75
N PHE A 95 -11.10 -16.96 6.83
CA PHE A 95 -9.94 -17.25 7.66
C PHE A 95 -8.71 -16.44 7.25
N LYS A 96 -8.40 -16.37 5.94
CA LYS A 96 -7.27 -15.59 5.41
C LYS A 96 -7.39 -14.10 5.77
N ILE A 97 -8.58 -13.52 5.64
CA ILE A 97 -8.84 -12.12 6.01
C ILE A 97 -8.63 -11.93 7.52
N ALA A 98 -9.21 -12.79 8.36
CA ALA A 98 -9.06 -12.70 9.81
C ALA A 98 -7.59 -12.83 10.26
N TYR A 99 -6.82 -13.70 9.59
CA TYR A 99 -5.39 -13.84 9.82
C TYR A 99 -4.62 -12.56 9.44
N LEU A 100 -4.92 -11.96 8.28
CA LEU A 100 -4.33 -10.69 7.85
C LEU A 100 -4.68 -9.53 8.78
N GLU A 101 -5.92 -9.45 9.26
CA GLU A 101 -6.33 -8.44 10.23
C GLU A 101 -5.58 -8.58 11.56
N ALA A 102 -5.38 -9.81 12.03
CA ALA A 102 -4.56 -10.07 13.21
C ALA A 102 -3.10 -9.65 13.00
N PHE A 103 -2.54 -9.91 11.81
CA PHE A 103 -1.21 -9.47 11.45
C PHE A 103 -1.08 -7.94 11.45
N ASN A 104 -2.01 -7.24 10.80
CA ASN A 104 -2.00 -5.77 10.76
C ASN A 104 -2.14 -5.16 12.17
N ARG A 105 -2.93 -5.77 13.06
CA ARG A 105 -3.00 -5.35 14.47
C ARG A 105 -1.65 -5.52 15.17
N MET A 106 -1.02 -6.67 15.01
CA MET A 106 0.32 -6.92 15.58
C MET A 106 1.37 -5.94 15.03
N GLU A 107 1.33 -5.66 13.73
CA GLU A 107 2.21 -4.67 13.08
C GLU A 107 1.99 -3.27 13.66
N ALA A 108 0.74 -2.81 13.78
CA ALA A 108 0.41 -1.50 14.33
C ALA A 108 0.86 -1.36 15.79
N GLU A 109 0.71 -2.41 16.60
CA GLU A 109 1.21 -2.43 17.98
C GLU A 109 2.74 -2.32 18.02
N LEU A 110 3.45 -3.07 17.17
CA LEU A 110 4.91 -3.01 17.08
C LEU A 110 5.39 -1.64 16.61
N GLN A 111 4.76 -1.05 15.59
CA GLN A 111 5.12 0.28 15.11
C GLN A 111 4.82 1.38 16.14
N THR A 112 3.78 1.20 16.98
CA THR A 112 3.49 2.10 18.11
C THR A 112 4.59 2.02 19.16
N ARG A 113 5.03 0.80 19.51
CA ARG A 113 6.12 0.56 20.47
C ARG A 113 7.47 1.06 19.95
N ALA A 114 7.72 0.90 18.66
CA ALA A 114 8.95 1.35 18.00
C ALA A 114 8.97 2.87 17.71
N GLY A 115 7.87 3.59 17.97
CA GLY A 115 7.76 5.03 17.72
C GLY A 115 7.74 5.41 16.23
N THR A 116 7.56 4.42 15.34
CA THR A 116 7.60 4.59 13.87
C THR A 116 6.26 5.01 13.28
N LEU A 117 5.15 4.88 14.00
CA LEU A 117 3.88 5.47 13.58
C LEU A 117 3.88 6.98 13.89
N PRO A 118 3.61 7.86 12.90
CA PRO A 118 3.35 9.25 13.21
C PRO A 118 2.14 9.28 14.15
N THR A 119 2.37 9.70 15.41
CA THR A 119 1.32 9.86 16.42
C THR A 119 0.18 10.68 15.81
N HIS A 120 -1.07 10.53 16.29
CA HIS A 120 -2.20 11.36 15.82
C HIS A 120 -1.88 12.87 15.77
N ARG A 121 -1.02 13.34 16.68
CA ARG A 121 -0.48 14.72 16.71
C ARG A 121 0.40 15.05 15.50
N HIS A 122 1.22 14.10 15.06
CA HIS A 122 2.09 14.22 13.89
C HIS A 122 1.28 14.16 12.59
N ILE A 123 0.28 13.27 12.49
CA ILE A 123 -0.66 13.22 11.35
C ILE A 123 -1.38 14.58 11.20
N LYS A 124 -1.95 15.12 12.29
CA LYS A 124 -2.58 16.45 12.27
C LYS A 124 -1.63 17.59 11.88
N LEU A 125 -0.36 17.50 12.29
CA LEU A 125 0.66 18.47 11.90
C LEU A 125 0.93 18.39 10.39
N LEU A 126 1.04 17.19 9.82
CA LEU A 126 1.24 16.98 8.39
C LEU A 126 0.05 17.45 7.56
N GLU A 127 -1.18 17.15 7.99
CA GLU A 127 -2.40 17.66 7.37
C GLU A 127 -2.42 19.20 7.39
N ARG A 128 -2.10 19.81 8.54
CA ARG A 128 -2.08 21.27 8.68
C ARG A 128 -0.98 21.92 7.82
N LEU A 129 0.16 21.27 7.66
CA LEU A 129 1.23 21.73 6.78
C LEU A 129 0.81 21.65 5.30
N ALA A 130 0.17 20.56 4.89
CA ALA A 130 -0.36 20.42 3.53
C ALA A 130 -1.44 21.47 3.23
N GLU A 131 -2.35 21.73 4.16
CA GLU A 131 -3.35 22.82 4.05
C GLU A 131 -2.69 24.19 3.90
N LEU A 132 -1.65 24.47 4.69
CA LEU A 132 -0.92 25.74 4.63
C LEU A 132 -0.16 25.91 3.31
N GLU A 133 0.42 24.83 2.78
CA GLU A 133 1.09 24.83 1.49
C GLU A 133 0.12 25.07 0.34
N ALA A 134 -1.04 24.40 0.35
CA ALA A 134 -2.10 24.61 -0.63
C ALA A 134 -2.60 26.07 -0.60
N PHE A 135 -2.89 26.60 0.60
CA PHE A 135 -3.31 27.97 0.77
C PHE A 135 -2.25 28.99 0.28
N ARG A 136 -0.97 28.72 0.57
CA ARG A 136 0.15 29.54 0.07
C ARG A 136 0.25 29.51 -1.46
N ALA A 137 0.06 28.34 -2.08
CA ALA A 137 0.10 28.21 -3.53
C ALA A 137 -1.05 28.97 -4.20
N GLU A 138 -2.26 28.88 -3.64
CA GLU A 138 -3.45 29.57 -4.15
C GLU A 138 -3.35 31.10 -4.01
N THR A 139 -2.91 31.57 -2.85
CA THR A 139 -2.64 33.02 -2.64
C THR A 139 -1.54 33.53 -3.56
N LEU A 140 -0.51 32.73 -3.85
CA LEU A 140 0.53 33.11 -4.80
C LEU A 140 -0.02 33.18 -6.23
N ALA A 141 -0.86 32.22 -6.64
CA ALA A 141 -1.52 32.23 -7.94
C ALA A 141 -2.41 33.47 -8.13
N GLN A 142 -3.25 33.81 -7.15
CA GLN A 142 -4.08 35.02 -7.20
C GLN A 142 -3.25 36.30 -7.27
N ARG A 143 -2.08 36.35 -6.61
CA ARG A 143 -1.16 37.50 -6.71
C ARG A 143 -0.48 37.59 -8.06
N LEU A 144 -0.19 36.46 -8.72
CA LEU A 144 0.33 36.42 -10.09
C LEU A 144 -0.70 36.92 -11.09
N GLU A 145 -1.95 36.49 -10.94
CA GLU A 145 -3.07 36.89 -11.79
C GLU A 145 -3.40 38.39 -11.62
N ASN A 146 -3.46 38.87 -10.38
CA ASN A 146 -3.70 40.27 -10.05
C ASN A 146 -2.43 41.15 -10.13
N ARG A 147 -1.36 40.70 -10.81
CA ARG A 147 -0.19 41.56 -11.01
C ARG A 147 -0.62 42.78 -11.82
N PRO A 148 -0.36 44.01 -11.34
CA PRO A 148 -0.67 45.20 -12.12
C PRO A 148 0.07 45.10 -13.45
N HIS A 149 -0.68 45.22 -14.55
CA HIS A 149 -0.11 45.27 -15.87
C HIS A 149 0.81 46.49 -15.96
N ARG A 150 2.11 46.28 -15.81
CA ARG A 150 3.10 47.35 -15.98
C ARG A 150 3.29 47.54 -17.47
N SER A 151 2.59 48.54 -18.01
CA SER A 151 2.86 49.04 -19.36
C SER A 151 4.37 49.33 -19.47
N PRO A 152 5.04 48.89 -20.55
CA PRO A 152 6.45 49.15 -20.75
C PRO A 152 6.73 50.66 -20.61
N ARG A 153 7.78 51.01 -19.86
CA ARG A 153 8.18 52.42 -19.68
C ARG A 153 8.25 53.11 -21.06
N PRO A 154 7.57 54.25 -21.27
CA PRO A 154 7.64 54.95 -22.54
C PRO A 154 9.08 55.36 -22.86
N LEU A 155 9.40 55.47 -24.15
CA LEU A 155 10.68 55.99 -24.60
C LEU A 155 10.74 57.50 -24.36
N THR A 156 11.82 57.98 -23.75
CA THR A 156 12.08 59.41 -23.64
C THR A 156 12.46 60.00 -25.01
N PRO A 157 12.33 61.33 -25.21
CA PRO A 157 12.76 61.99 -26.45
C PRO A 157 14.25 61.75 -26.74
N GLU A 158 15.11 61.81 -25.72
CA GLU A 158 16.54 61.55 -25.84
C GLU A 158 16.85 60.12 -26.29
N GLU A 159 16.14 59.12 -25.74
CA GLU A 159 16.28 57.73 -26.16
C GLU A 159 15.92 57.54 -27.63
N ARG A 160 14.85 58.22 -28.12
CA ARG A 160 14.46 58.18 -29.53
C ARG A 160 15.52 58.81 -30.41
N THR A 161 15.99 60.00 -30.07
CA THR A 161 17.05 60.69 -30.83
C THR A 161 18.31 59.84 -30.90
N ARG A 162 18.70 59.21 -29.78
CA ARG A 162 19.85 58.32 -29.71
C ARG A 162 19.68 57.09 -30.60
N MET A 163 18.50 56.44 -30.59
CA MET A 163 18.20 55.32 -31.47
C MET A 163 18.25 55.70 -32.95
N THR A 164 17.67 56.84 -33.33
CA THR A 164 17.66 57.32 -34.72
C THR A 164 19.06 57.68 -35.20
N ALA A 165 19.87 58.34 -34.37
CA ALA A 165 21.25 58.66 -34.69
C ALA A 165 22.11 57.38 -34.91
N MET A 166 21.96 56.37 -34.04
CA MET A 166 22.63 55.09 -34.23
C MET A 166 22.19 54.38 -35.51
N HIS A 167 20.91 54.49 -35.89
CA HIS A 167 20.43 53.89 -37.13
C HIS A 167 20.99 54.59 -38.37
N GLN A 168 21.06 55.93 -38.37
CA GLN A 168 21.68 56.72 -39.44
C GLN A 168 23.18 56.41 -39.61
N GLN A 169 23.86 56.04 -38.52
CA GLN A 169 25.25 55.56 -38.53
C GLN A 169 25.40 54.11 -39.03
N GLY A 170 24.30 53.46 -39.46
CA GLY A 170 24.32 52.12 -40.06
C GLY A 170 24.21 50.97 -39.05
N PHE A 171 23.92 51.23 -37.77
CA PHE A 171 23.74 50.17 -36.78
C PHE A 171 22.45 49.38 -37.06
N SER A 172 22.53 48.05 -36.97
CA SER A 172 21.36 47.18 -37.10
C SER A 172 20.41 47.34 -35.90
N LEU A 173 19.11 47.09 -36.12
CA LEU A 173 18.09 47.18 -35.06
C LEU A 173 18.42 46.31 -33.85
N TYR A 174 19.02 45.13 -34.07
CA TYR A 174 19.47 44.24 -33.00
C TYR A 174 20.59 44.87 -32.17
N ARG A 175 21.56 45.52 -32.81
CA ARG A 175 22.67 46.20 -32.13
C ARG A 175 22.16 47.37 -31.28
N ILE A 176 21.25 48.17 -31.83
CA ILE A 176 20.62 49.30 -31.10
C ILE A 176 19.78 48.79 -29.91
N ALA A 177 19.05 47.69 -30.08
CA ALA A 177 18.27 47.05 -29.01
C ALA A 177 19.14 46.58 -27.84
N ARG A 178 20.27 45.92 -28.14
CA ARG A 178 21.24 45.47 -27.14
C ARG A 178 21.87 46.65 -26.37
N GLU A 179 22.14 47.75 -27.07
CA GLU A 179 22.84 48.91 -26.50
C GLU A 179 21.93 49.83 -25.69
N THR A 180 20.65 49.89 -26.03
CA THR A 180 19.63 50.68 -25.32
C THR A 180 18.86 49.88 -24.26
N GLY A 181 19.06 48.56 -24.20
CA GLY A 181 18.29 47.66 -23.33
C GLY A 181 16.80 47.60 -23.68
N ARG A 182 16.42 48.05 -24.87
CA ARG A 182 15.03 48.06 -25.35
C ARG A 182 14.78 46.92 -26.30
N HIS A 183 13.58 46.36 -26.27
CA HIS A 183 13.21 45.26 -27.18
C HIS A 183 13.29 45.73 -28.64
N THR A 184 13.72 44.86 -29.55
CA THR A 184 13.94 45.19 -30.97
C THR A 184 12.70 45.77 -31.66
N LYS A 185 11.50 45.28 -31.30
CA LYS A 185 10.21 45.86 -31.77
C LYS A 185 10.00 47.31 -31.31
N THR A 186 10.43 47.65 -30.08
CA THR A 186 10.35 49.01 -29.54
C THR A 186 11.28 49.95 -30.28
N VAL A 187 12.50 49.51 -30.57
CA VAL A 187 13.49 50.25 -31.36
C VAL A 187 12.99 50.49 -32.79
N ALA A 188 12.47 49.45 -33.46
CA ALA A 188 11.92 49.56 -34.81
C ALA A 188 10.73 50.54 -34.90
N ARG A 189 9.90 50.63 -33.85
CA ARG A 189 8.80 51.60 -33.77
C ARG A 189 9.29 53.02 -33.51
N ALA A 190 10.44 53.19 -32.87
CA ALA A 190 10.99 54.50 -32.50
C ALA A 190 11.68 55.23 -33.67
N ILE A 191 12.21 54.47 -34.63
CA ILE A 191 13.00 54.97 -35.76
C ILE A 191 12.16 55.14 -37.04
N ARG A 192 10.93 54.61 -37.06
CA ARG A 192 9.96 54.84 -38.14
C ARG A 192 9.43 56.27 -38.07
#